data_AF-A0A8R2LW18-F1
#
_entry.id   AF-A0A8R2LW18-F1
#
_cell.length_a   1.000
_cell.length_b   1.000
_cell.length_c   1.000
_cell.angle_alpha   90.00
_cell.angle_beta   90.00
_cell.angle_gamma   90.00
#
_symmetry.space_group_name_H-M   'P 1'
#
loop_
_entity.id
_entity.type
_entity.pdbx_description
1 polymer ?
#
loop_
_entity_poly.entity_id
_entity_poly.type
_entity_poly.pdbx_seq_one_letter_code
_entity_poly.pdbx_strand_id
1 'polypeptide(L)'
;MSKTPIKELAINFVPREITTPNKDQPGLSKTVFSHVSSFHSLLIDWVKLKDKGSKFCKGISSVKLHEYNDDYYPHLLKPLTEGLVEIIDSFQNIIEGIKILKNQLDSLSKLQSTDQPVILTWSVGRIHACVKNTYESLLKEYKLKKIVTENIAHCRDESLIEVYVSSWEFDPYLNMEENAYLFAEIGVAGISSFKKII
;
A
#
# COMPACT_ATOMS: atom_id res chain seq x y z
N MET A 1 -17.12 -6.15 -70.67
CA MET A 1 -17.67 -6.33 -69.31
C MET A 1 -16.59 -6.95 -68.44
N SER A 2 -16.06 -6.13 -67.53
CA SER A 2 -14.92 -6.41 -66.68
C SER A 2 -15.31 -7.26 -65.48
N LYS A 3 -14.52 -8.29 -65.16
CA LYS A 3 -14.48 -8.89 -63.81
C LYS A 3 -13.02 -9.14 -63.44
N THR A 4 -12.45 -8.16 -62.74
CA THR A 4 -11.12 -8.22 -62.12
C THR A 4 -11.19 -9.13 -60.89
N PRO A 5 -10.20 -9.99 -60.62
CA PRO A 5 -10.18 -10.80 -59.41
C PRO A 5 -9.92 -9.93 -58.17
N ILE A 6 -10.64 -10.21 -57.09
CA ILE A 6 -10.46 -9.59 -55.77
C ILE A 6 -9.09 -10.03 -55.25
N LYS A 7 -8.18 -9.06 -55.07
CA LYS A 7 -6.92 -9.25 -54.35
C LYS A 7 -7.26 -9.56 -52.89
N GLU A 8 -7.04 -10.79 -52.45
CA GLU A 8 -6.93 -11.09 -51.03
C GLU A 8 -5.84 -10.18 -50.44
N LEU A 9 -6.23 -9.36 -49.46
CA LEU A 9 -5.27 -8.62 -48.64
C LEU A 9 -4.45 -9.65 -47.88
N ALA A 10 -3.26 -9.95 -48.39
CA ALA A 10 -2.23 -10.63 -47.64
C ALA A 10 -1.98 -9.80 -46.38
N ILE A 11 -2.51 -10.27 -45.24
CA ILE A 11 -2.15 -9.79 -43.93
C ILE A 11 -0.72 -10.25 -43.73
N ASN A 12 0.23 -9.42 -44.17
CA ASN A 12 1.63 -9.63 -43.91
C ASN A 12 1.81 -9.58 -42.39
N PHE A 13 1.89 -10.76 -41.78
CA PHE A 13 2.39 -10.90 -40.43
C PHE A 13 3.87 -10.56 -40.50
N VAL A 14 4.21 -9.28 -40.41
CA VAL A 14 5.59 -8.84 -40.21
C VAL A 14 5.89 -9.18 -38.76
N PRO A 15 6.76 -10.16 -38.46
CA PRO A 15 7.23 -10.34 -37.10
C PRO A 15 7.81 -9.00 -36.67
N ARG A 16 7.28 -8.39 -35.60
CA ARG A 16 7.99 -7.26 -34.98
C ARG A 16 9.38 -7.79 -34.66
N GLU A 17 10.39 -7.21 -35.30
CA GLU A 17 11.78 -7.49 -34.99
C GLU A 17 11.92 -7.39 -33.47
N ILE A 18 12.45 -8.45 -32.87
CA ILE A 18 12.85 -8.43 -31.47
C ILE A 18 14.00 -7.45 -31.43
N THR A 19 13.70 -6.18 -31.17
CA THR A 19 14.71 -5.14 -31.01
C THR A 19 15.68 -5.61 -29.94
N THR A 20 16.93 -5.82 -30.34
CA THR A 20 18.05 -6.15 -29.45
C THR A 20 17.99 -5.28 -28.18
N PRO A 21 18.15 -5.85 -26.98
CA PRO A 21 18.05 -5.09 -25.74
C PRO A 21 19.07 -3.96 -25.77
N ASN A 22 18.56 -2.73 -25.71
CA ASN A 22 19.40 -1.55 -25.57
C ASN A 22 20.21 -1.68 -24.27
N LYS A 23 21.49 -1.32 -24.28
CA LYS A 23 22.47 -1.64 -23.22
C LYS A 23 22.10 -1.12 -21.81
N ASP A 24 21.18 -0.16 -21.68
CA ASP A 24 20.74 0.44 -20.41
C ASP A 24 19.38 -0.10 -19.88
N GLN A 25 18.64 -0.83 -20.71
CA GLN A 25 17.33 -1.38 -20.38
C GLN A 25 17.36 -2.44 -19.25
N PRO A 26 18.40 -3.29 -19.14
CA PRO A 26 18.54 -4.22 -18.01
C PRO A 26 18.72 -3.51 -16.66
N GLY A 27 19.45 -2.39 -16.65
CA GLY A 27 19.75 -1.62 -15.43
C GLY A 27 18.52 -0.91 -14.87
N LEU A 28 17.75 -0.26 -15.75
CA LEU A 28 16.49 0.38 -15.38
C LEU A 28 15.48 -0.65 -14.85
N SER A 29 15.27 -1.75 -15.60
CA SER A 29 14.29 -2.79 -15.24
C SER A 29 14.64 -3.41 -13.88
N LYS A 30 15.92 -3.71 -13.64
CA LYS A 30 16.40 -4.20 -12.34
C LYS A 30 16.16 -3.20 -11.20
N THR A 31 16.41 -1.92 -11.47
CA THR A 31 16.20 -0.85 -10.49
C THR A 31 14.72 -0.73 -10.14
N VAL A 32 13.84 -0.65 -11.13
CA VAL A 32 12.38 -0.56 -10.93
C VAL A 32 11.87 -1.79 -10.20
N PHE A 33 12.32 -2.99 -10.56
CA PHE A 33 11.97 -4.23 -9.85
C PHE A 33 12.35 -4.18 -8.36
N SER A 34 13.55 -3.68 -8.05
CA SER A 34 14.00 -3.48 -6.66
C SER A 34 13.11 -2.50 -5.90
N HIS A 35 12.66 -1.43 -6.55
CA HIS A 35 11.75 -0.45 -5.95
C HIS A 35 10.37 -1.08 -5.67
N VAL A 36 9.82 -1.85 -6.62
CA VAL A 36 8.53 -2.55 -6.42
C VAL A 36 8.64 -3.61 -5.32
N SER A 37 9.77 -4.32 -5.24
CA SER A 37 10.03 -5.31 -4.18
C SER A 37 10.12 -4.66 -2.79
N SER A 38 10.78 -3.51 -2.71
CA SER A 38 10.85 -2.71 -1.48
C SER A 38 9.48 -2.17 -1.09
N PHE A 39 8.71 -1.69 -2.06
CA PHE A 39 7.33 -1.24 -1.86
C PHE A 39 6.44 -2.35 -1.31
N HIS A 40 6.50 -3.55 -1.90
CA HIS A 40 5.78 -4.73 -1.43
C HIS A 40 6.13 -5.08 0.03
N SER A 41 7.42 -5.07 0.37
CA SER A 41 7.89 -5.34 1.73
C SER A 41 7.34 -4.33 2.75
N LEU A 42 7.36 -3.03 2.40
CA LEU A 42 6.80 -1.97 3.23
C LEU A 42 5.29 -2.13 3.46
N LEU A 43 4.54 -2.57 2.45
CA LEU A 43 3.12 -2.86 2.61
C LEU A 43 2.84 -4.10 3.48
N ILE A 44 3.70 -5.11 3.42
CA ILE A 44 3.62 -6.26 4.35
C ILE A 44 3.82 -5.78 5.79
N ASP A 45 4.83 -4.93 6.01
CA ASP A 45 5.12 -4.41 7.35
C ASP A 45 4.00 -3.50 7.86
N TRP A 46 3.34 -2.74 6.97
CA TRP A 46 2.13 -1.99 7.31
C TRP A 46 1.04 -2.90 7.90
N VAL A 47 0.75 -4.03 7.26
CA VAL A 47 -0.26 -4.98 7.73
C VAL A 47 0.13 -5.56 9.09
N LYS A 48 1.40 -5.94 9.28
CA LYS A 48 1.89 -6.44 10.58
C LYS A 48 1.74 -5.39 11.69
N LEU A 49 2.07 -4.12 11.41
CA LEU A 49 1.91 -3.03 12.37
C LEU A 49 0.44 -2.78 12.70
N LYS A 50 -0.45 -2.85 11.71
CA LYS A 50 -1.89 -2.74 11.93
C LYS A 50 -2.38 -3.81 12.90
N ASP A 51 -2.01 -5.07 12.66
CA ASP A 51 -2.39 -6.20 13.52
C ASP A 51 -1.83 -6.05 14.94
N LYS A 52 -0.60 -5.58 15.08
CA LYS A 52 0.00 -5.28 16.39
C LYS A 52 -0.75 -4.14 17.10
N GLY A 53 -1.07 -3.06 16.38
CA GLY A 53 -1.86 -1.95 16.90
C GLY A 53 -3.27 -2.35 17.34
N SER A 54 -3.94 -3.24 16.61
CA SER A 54 -5.28 -3.75 16.97
C SER A 54 -5.25 -4.41 18.36
N LYS A 55 -4.17 -5.13 18.70
CA LYS A 55 -4.00 -5.72 20.03
C LYS A 55 -3.92 -4.65 21.12
N PHE A 56 -3.20 -3.54 20.88
CA PHE A 56 -3.16 -2.42 21.81
C PHE A 56 -4.52 -1.74 21.97
N CYS A 57 -5.22 -1.43 20.87
CA CYS A 57 -6.56 -0.84 20.93
C CYS A 57 -7.54 -1.69 21.73
N LYS A 58 -7.53 -3.02 21.51
CA LYS A 58 -8.36 -3.97 22.28
C LYS A 58 -7.97 -4.05 23.75
N GLY A 59 -6.68 -4.03 24.05
CA GLY A 59 -6.21 -3.96 25.43
C GLY A 59 -6.69 -2.69 26.14
N ILE A 60 -6.56 -1.54 25.47
CA ILE A 60 -7.02 -0.24 25.99
C ILE A 60 -8.53 -0.27 26.26
N SER A 61 -9.31 -0.78 25.31
CA SER A 61 -10.75 -0.94 25.45
C SER A 61 -11.10 -1.84 26.63
N SER A 62 -10.51 -3.04 26.73
CA SER A 62 -10.75 -3.97 27.83
C SER A 62 -10.46 -3.35 29.21
N VAL A 63 -9.32 -2.67 29.35
CA VAL A 63 -8.94 -2.02 30.62
C VAL A 63 -9.91 -0.89 30.97
N LYS A 64 -10.30 -0.08 29.98
CA LYS A 64 -11.23 1.05 30.21
C LYS A 64 -12.65 0.61 30.53
N LEU A 65 -13.12 -0.51 29.96
CA LEU A 65 -14.48 -0.99 30.15
C LEU A 65 -14.66 -1.85 31.41
N HIS A 66 -13.59 -2.48 31.91
CA HIS A 66 -13.71 -3.48 32.97
C HIS A 66 -12.91 -3.18 34.24
N GLU A 67 -11.89 -2.32 34.17
CA GLU A 67 -10.99 -2.05 35.31
C GLU A 67 -11.04 -0.59 35.78
N TYR A 68 -11.74 0.28 35.06
CA TYR A 68 -11.79 1.71 35.38
C TYR A 68 -12.88 2.01 36.42
N ASN A 69 -12.46 2.42 37.62
CA ASN A 69 -13.33 2.91 38.69
C ASN A 69 -12.87 4.34 39.08
N ASP A 70 -13.75 5.19 39.60
CA ASP A 70 -13.44 6.61 39.88
C ASP A 70 -12.20 6.84 40.77
N ASP A 71 -11.85 5.86 41.63
CA ASP A 71 -10.71 5.93 42.55
C ASP A 71 -9.44 5.20 42.05
N TYR A 72 -9.46 4.61 40.86
CA TYR A 72 -8.36 3.76 40.36
C TYR A 72 -8.04 4.00 38.88
N TYR A 73 -6.84 4.50 38.62
CA TYR A 73 -6.29 4.56 37.27
C TYR A 73 -5.48 3.30 36.97
N PRO A 74 -5.88 2.46 36.00
CA PRO A 74 -5.20 1.19 35.75
C PRO A 74 -3.76 1.37 35.28
N HIS A 75 -2.81 0.72 35.97
CA HIS A 75 -1.39 0.79 35.63
C HIS A 75 -1.07 0.26 34.22
N LEU A 76 -1.91 -0.65 33.70
CA LEU A 76 -1.76 -1.23 32.37
C LEU A 76 -2.11 -0.25 31.24
N LEU A 77 -2.86 0.82 31.51
CA LEU A 77 -3.29 1.74 30.45
C LEU A 77 -2.10 2.50 29.83
N LYS A 78 -1.16 2.94 30.68
CA LYS A 78 0.04 3.66 30.24
C LYS A 78 0.89 2.87 29.22
N PRO A 79 1.39 1.66 29.52
CA PRO A 79 2.21 0.90 28.56
C PRO A 79 1.44 0.53 27.29
N LEU A 80 0.12 0.35 27.36
CA LEU A 80 -0.71 0.12 26.17
C LEU A 80 -0.78 1.35 25.27
N THR A 81 -0.96 2.55 25.85
CA THR A 81 -0.98 3.81 25.10
C THR A 81 0.39 4.18 24.53
N GLU A 82 1.47 3.98 25.30
CA GLU A 82 2.84 4.17 24.84
C GLU A 82 3.16 3.22 23.67
N GLY A 83 2.76 1.95 23.79
CA GLY A 83 2.88 0.98 22.69
C GLY A 83 2.12 1.40 21.43
N LEU A 84 0.96 2.05 21.55
CA LEU A 84 0.21 2.54 20.40
C LEU A 84 0.91 3.74 19.74
N VAL A 85 1.55 4.62 20.51
CA VAL A 85 2.38 5.72 19.99
C VAL A 85 3.58 5.18 19.21
N GLU A 86 4.27 4.16 19.72
CA GLU A 86 5.37 3.50 18.99
C GLU A 86 4.92 2.90 17.64
N ILE A 87 3.69 2.38 17.58
CA ILE A 87 3.11 1.89 16.32
C ILE A 87 2.88 3.04 15.33
N ILE A 88 2.42 4.20 15.80
CA ILE A 88 2.26 5.40 14.96
C ILE A 88 3.60 5.86 14.40
N ASP A 89 4.66 5.93 15.22
CA ASP A 89 6.00 6.28 14.75
C ASP A 89 6.51 5.26 13.71
N SER A 90 6.23 3.98 13.92
CA SER A 90 6.57 2.92 12.97
C SER A 90 5.81 3.06 11.64
N PHE A 91 4.53 3.45 11.67
CA PHE A 91 3.77 3.76 10.45
C PHE A 91 4.36 4.94 9.69
N GLN A 92 4.80 5.99 10.40
CA GLN A 92 5.45 7.14 9.77
C GLN A 92 6.69 6.72 8.98
N ASN A 93 7.52 5.86 9.55
CA ASN A 93 8.71 5.33 8.85
C ASN A 93 8.34 4.61 7.54
N ILE A 94 7.25 3.84 7.53
CA ILE A 94 6.74 3.18 6.32
C ILE A 94 6.30 4.22 5.28
N ILE A 95 5.50 5.21 5.69
CA ILE A 95 5.04 6.29 4.81
C ILE A 95 6.21 7.03 4.17
N GLU A 96 7.24 7.34 4.96
CA GLU A 96 8.46 8.00 4.48
C GLU A 96 9.22 7.12 3.48
N GLY A 97 9.36 5.82 3.76
CA GLY A 97 9.95 4.85 2.83
C GLY A 97 9.22 4.81 1.49
N ILE A 98 7.89 4.71 1.51
CA ILE A 98 7.07 4.71 0.29
C ILE A 98 7.16 6.05 -0.45
N LYS A 99 7.22 7.18 0.27
CA LYS A 99 7.41 8.51 -0.33
C LYS A 99 8.71 8.60 -1.12
N ILE A 100 9.81 8.06 -0.57
CA ILE A 100 11.11 8.00 -1.23
C ILE A 100 11.01 7.18 -2.53
N LEU A 101 10.47 5.96 -2.46
CA LEU A 101 10.28 5.09 -3.62
C LEU A 101 9.42 5.76 -4.70
N LYS A 102 8.31 6.38 -4.30
CA LYS A 102 7.42 7.12 -5.20
C LYS A 102 8.17 8.24 -5.94
N ASN A 103 8.99 9.02 -5.23
CA ASN A 103 9.75 10.11 -5.83
C ASN A 103 10.85 9.60 -6.78
N GLN A 104 11.53 8.51 -6.41
CA GLN A 104 12.52 7.87 -7.28
C GLN A 104 11.88 7.34 -8.57
N LEU A 105 10.72 6.69 -8.46
CA LEU A 105 9.94 6.22 -9.61
C LEU A 105 9.44 7.38 -10.49
N ASP A 106 9.00 8.49 -9.89
CA ASP A 106 8.64 9.71 -10.63
C ASP A 106 9.83 10.24 -11.45
N SER A 107 11.01 10.35 -10.83
CA SER A 107 12.24 10.75 -11.54
C SER A 107 12.58 9.79 -12.67
N LEU A 108 12.53 8.48 -12.44
CA LEU A 108 12.80 7.47 -13.47
C LEU A 108 11.78 7.56 -14.62
N SER A 109 10.51 7.82 -14.32
CA SER A 109 9.46 7.96 -15.34
C SER A 109 9.69 9.16 -16.27
N LYS A 110 10.27 10.25 -15.75
CA LYS A 110 10.62 11.46 -16.50
C LYS A 110 11.91 11.31 -17.30
N LEU A 111 12.83 10.46 -16.83
CA LEU A 111 14.09 10.16 -17.52
C LEU A 111 13.89 9.21 -18.70
N GLN A 112 12.86 8.35 -18.65
CA GLN A 112 12.48 7.57 -19.82
C GLN A 112 11.81 8.46 -20.86
N SER A 113 12.40 8.47 -22.06
CA SER A 113 11.86 9.18 -23.23
C SER A 113 10.63 8.50 -23.85
N THR A 114 10.32 7.26 -23.45
CA THR A 114 9.23 6.46 -24.02
C THR A 114 8.47 5.72 -22.92
N ASP A 115 7.15 5.59 -23.06
CA ASP A 115 6.28 4.82 -22.15
C ASP A 115 6.35 3.29 -22.41
N GLN A 116 7.53 2.78 -22.75
CA GLN A 116 7.72 1.36 -23.02
C GLN A 116 7.69 0.55 -21.71
N PRO A 117 7.14 -0.68 -21.72
CA PRO A 117 7.16 -1.53 -20.54
C PRO A 117 8.58 -1.83 -20.05
N VAL A 118 8.76 -1.79 -18.74
CA VAL A 118 10.02 -2.11 -18.04
C VAL A 118 9.88 -3.33 -17.14
N ILE A 119 8.67 -3.65 -16.71
CA ILE A 119 8.33 -4.89 -15.99
C ILE A 119 7.16 -5.50 -16.74
N LEU A 120 7.40 -6.57 -17.49
CA LEU A 120 6.38 -7.26 -18.29
C LEU A 120 5.51 -6.28 -19.09
N THR A 121 4.28 -5.99 -18.62
CA THR A 121 3.35 -5.07 -19.30
C THR A 121 3.31 -3.65 -18.72
N TRP A 122 4.06 -3.38 -17.65
CA TRP A 122 4.05 -2.11 -16.92
C TRP A 122 5.21 -1.21 -17.31
N SER A 123 4.88 0.02 -17.70
CA SER A 123 5.84 1.12 -17.82
C SER A 123 6.17 1.72 -16.46
N VAL A 124 7.28 2.47 -16.38
CA VAL A 124 7.67 3.18 -15.14
C VAL A 124 6.58 4.16 -14.71
N GLY A 125 5.95 4.85 -15.67
CA GLY A 125 4.87 5.80 -15.41
C GLY A 125 3.66 5.14 -14.74
N ARG A 126 3.24 3.98 -15.24
CA ARG A 126 2.13 3.21 -14.64
C ARG A 126 2.47 2.71 -13.23
N ILE A 127 3.69 2.21 -13.03
CA ILE A 127 4.17 1.76 -11.70
C ILE A 127 4.18 2.95 -10.73
N HIS A 128 4.74 4.09 -11.13
CA HIS A 128 4.73 5.30 -10.33
C HIS A 128 3.30 5.71 -9.92
N ALA A 129 2.35 5.70 -10.87
CA ALA A 129 0.96 6.03 -10.58
C ALA A 129 0.34 5.10 -9.52
N CYS A 130 0.57 3.79 -9.64
CA CYS A 130 0.11 2.78 -8.68
C CYS A 130 0.71 3.01 -7.27
N VAL A 131 2.02 3.24 -7.19
CA VAL A 131 2.70 3.54 -5.91
C VAL A 131 2.20 4.86 -5.32
N LYS A 132 1.98 5.89 -6.15
CA LYS A 132 1.46 7.19 -5.73
C LYS A 132 0.04 7.08 -5.16
N ASN A 133 -0.86 6.39 -5.86
CA ASN A 133 -2.24 6.19 -5.40
C ASN A 133 -2.27 5.47 -4.04
N THR A 134 -1.42 4.47 -3.88
CA THR A 134 -1.29 3.73 -2.60
C THR A 134 -0.72 4.61 -1.50
N TYR A 135 0.32 5.40 -1.80
CA TYR A 135 0.89 6.36 -0.84
C TYR A 135 -0.14 7.36 -0.33
N GLU A 136 -0.95 7.94 -1.23
CA GLU A 136 -2.00 8.90 -0.86
C GLU A 136 -3.10 8.25 0.00
N SER A 137 -3.44 6.99 -0.29
CA SER A 137 -4.37 6.18 0.50
C SER A 137 -3.84 5.90 1.90
N LEU A 138 -2.57 5.47 2.00
CA LEU A 138 -1.90 5.20 3.26
C LEU A 138 -1.72 6.46 4.12
N LEU A 139 -1.51 7.64 3.52
CA LEU A 139 -1.47 8.90 4.27
C LEU A 139 -2.79 9.20 4.97
N LYS A 140 -3.93 8.96 4.30
CA LYS A 140 -5.25 9.14 4.90
C LYS A 140 -5.46 8.15 6.04
N GLU A 141 -5.06 6.90 5.83
CA GLU A 141 -5.16 5.84 6.84
C GLU A 141 -4.28 6.10 8.06
N TYR A 142 -3.04 6.56 7.84
CA TYR A 142 -2.12 6.98 8.89
C TYR A 142 -2.73 8.11 9.73
N LYS A 143 -3.33 9.12 9.08
CA LYS A 143 -3.99 10.22 9.78
C LYS A 143 -5.17 9.74 10.63
N LEU A 144 -5.97 8.81 10.12
CA LEU A 144 -7.05 8.18 10.90
C LEU A 144 -6.50 7.48 12.14
N LYS A 145 -5.46 6.65 11.98
CA LYS A 145 -4.83 5.90 13.07
C LYS A 145 -4.22 6.82 14.13
N LYS A 146 -3.67 7.98 13.75
CA LYS A 146 -3.25 9.03 14.72
C LYS A 146 -4.43 9.56 15.54
N ILE A 147 -5.53 9.93 14.88
CA ILE A 147 -6.74 10.43 15.54
C ILE A 147 -7.28 9.38 16.51
N VAL A 148 -7.31 8.11 16.11
CA VAL A 148 -7.72 7.00 16.99
C VAL A 148 -6.81 6.91 18.21
N THR A 149 -5.49 6.96 18.02
CA THR A 149 -4.49 6.85 19.11
C THR A 149 -4.66 7.96 20.15
N GLU A 150 -4.82 9.19 19.69
CA GLU A 150 -5.00 10.35 20.58
C GLU A 150 -6.32 10.25 21.34
N ASN A 151 -7.42 9.91 20.66
CA ASN A 151 -8.74 9.95 21.29
C ASN A 151 -9.07 8.73 22.16
N ILE A 152 -8.63 7.53 21.78
CA ILE A 152 -8.93 6.31 22.54
C ILE A 152 -8.34 6.38 23.96
N ALA A 153 -7.21 7.06 24.13
CA ALA A 153 -6.58 7.28 25.44
C ALA A 153 -7.45 8.16 26.37
N HIS A 154 -8.13 9.16 25.81
CA HIS A 154 -8.92 10.14 26.56
C HIS A 154 -10.42 9.81 26.66
N CYS A 155 -10.91 8.88 25.84
CA CYS A 155 -12.31 8.49 25.81
C CYS A 155 -12.73 7.69 27.05
N ARG A 156 -13.97 7.92 27.52
CA ARG A 156 -14.65 7.14 28.58
C ARG A 156 -16.00 6.57 28.12
N ASP A 157 -16.49 7.00 26.95
CA ASP A 157 -17.74 6.52 26.39
C ASP A 157 -17.51 5.16 25.73
N GLU A 158 -18.24 4.13 26.18
CA GLU A 158 -18.06 2.76 25.74
C GLU A 158 -18.32 2.59 24.24
N SER A 159 -19.42 3.15 23.73
CA SER A 159 -19.77 3.07 22.31
C SER A 159 -18.70 3.74 21.44
N LEU A 160 -18.16 4.86 21.89
CA LEU A 160 -17.12 5.57 21.16
C LEU A 160 -15.76 4.84 21.20
N ILE A 161 -15.44 4.14 22.29
CA ILE A 161 -14.26 3.27 22.37
C ILE A 161 -14.36 2.13 21.35
N GLU A 162 -15.51 1.48 21.23
CA GLU A 162 -15.72 0.42 20.23
C GLU A 162 -15.59 0.94 18.79
N VAL A 163 -16.09 2.15 18.52
CA VAL A 163 -15.91 2.82 17.24
C VAL A 163 -14.43 3.07 16.95
N TYR A 164 -13.63 3.50 17.93
CA TYR A 164 -12.20 3.68 17.76
C TYR A 164 -11.46 2.37 17.49
N VAL A 165 -11.77 1.31 18.23
CA VAL A 165 -11.19 -0.03 17.99
C VAL A 165 -11.52 -0.49 16.57
N SER A 166 -12.79 -0.38 16.17
CA SER A 166 -13.23 -0.77 14.83
C SER A 166 -12.55 0.06 13.74
N SER A 167 -12.48 1.38 13.92
CA SER A 167 -11.83 2.30 12.99
C SER A 167 -10.33 2.03 12.82
N TRP A 168 -9.67 1.45 13.83
CA TRP A 168 -8.29 1.01 13.70
C TRP A 168 -8.16 -0.25 12.82
N GLU A 169 -9.06 -1.22 13.03
CA GLU A 169 -9.02 -2.53 12.36
C GLU A 169 -9.37 -2.46 10.88
N PHE A 170 -10.36 -1.62 10.54
CA PHE A 170 -10.73 -1.37 9.17
C PHE A 170 -9.76 -0.37 8.53
N ASP A 171 -9.42 -0.60 7.26
CA ASP A 171 -8.63 0.34 6.46
C ASP A 171 -9.53 0.99 5.39
N PRO A 172 -10.47 1.88 5.78
CA PRO A 172 -11.48 2.41 4.87
C PRO A 172 -10.90 3.19 3.68
N TYR A 173 -9.69 3.72 3.83
CA TYR A 173 -9.06 4.52 2.77
C TYR A 173 -8.11 3.71 1.89
N LEU A 174 -7.84 2.44 2.21
CA LEU A 174 -6.81 1.66 1.55
C LEU A 174 -7.39 0.88 0.35
N ASN A 175 -7.01 1.29 -0.85
CA ASN A 175 -7.27 0.52 -2.07
C ASN A 175 -5.99 -0.21 -2.53
N MET A 176 -6.04 -1.54 -2.61
CA MET A 176 -4.92 -2.39 -3.02
C MET A 176 -5.17 -3.16 -4.33
N GLU A 177 -6.24 -2.85 -5.07
CA GLU A 177 -6.58 -3.61 -6.28
C GLU A 177 -5.48 -3.52 -7.35
N GLU A 178 -5.03 -2.30 -7.68
CA GLU A 178 -3.94 -2.10 -8.66
C GLU A 178 -2.63 -2.77 -8.24
N ASN A 179 -2.35 -2.76 -6.94
CA ASN A 179 -1.15 -3.40 -6.38
C ASN A 179 -1.18 -4.92 -6.60
N ALA A 180 -2.35 -5.57 -6.50
CA ALA A 180 -2.46 -7.01 -6.71
C ALA A 180 -2.07 -7.42 -8.14
N TYR A 181 -2.48 -6.64 -9.14
CA TYR A 181 -2.08 -6.89 -10.54
C TYR A 181 -0.58 -6.68 -10.75
N LEU A 182 -0.02 -5.60 -10.19
CA LEU A 182 1.43 -5.35 -10.24
C LEU A 182 2.23 -6.49 -9.58
N PHE A 183 1.78 -6.95 -8.42
CA PHE A 183 2.43 -8.03 -7.67
C PHE A 183 2.36 -9.38 -8.39
N ALA A 184 1.23 -9.69 -9.01
CA ALA A 184 1.10 -10.89 -9.85
C ALA A 184 2.11 -10.87 -11.01
N GLU A 185 2.34 -9.72 -11.64
CA GLU A 185 3.30 -9.58 -12.74
C GLU A 185 4.77 -9.72 -12.29
N ILE A 186 5.11 -9.30 -11.08
CA ILE A 186 6.47 -9.52 -10.54
C ILE A 186 6.63 -10.84 -9.79
N GLY A 187 5.60 -11.68 -9.75
CA GLY A 187 5.64 -13.01 -9.12
C GLY A 187 5.69 -12.98 -7.58
N VAL A 188 5.12 -11.95 -6.96
CA VAL A 188 5.00 -11.87 -5.48
C VAL A 188 3.55 -12.00 -5.03
N ALA A 189 3.35 -12.49 -3.81
CA ALA A 189 2.01 -12.69 -3.26
C ALA A 189 1.26 -11.37 -3.10
N GLY A 190 -0.03 -11.36 -3.43
CA GLY A 190 -0.92 -10.25 -3.11
C GLY A 190 -1.02 -10.03 -1.59
N ILE A 191 -1.26 -8.80 -1.19
CA ILE A 191 -1.38 -8.43 0.22
C ILE A 191 -2.87 -8.33 0.56
N SER A 192 -3.37 -9.26 1.36
CA SER A 192 -4.75 -9.22 1.83
C SER A 192 -4.85 -8.39 3.11
N SER A 193 -5.40 -7.17 3.04
CA SER A 193 -5.68 -6.36 4.24
C SER A 193 -7.14 -6.49 4.75
N PHE A 194 -8.03 -7.12 3.96
CA PHE A 194 -9.47 -7.11 4.24
C PHE A 194 -9.91 -8.31 5.06
N LYS A 195 -10.37 -8.05 6.30
CA LYS A 195 -11.50 -8.80 6.83
C LYS A 195 -12.75 -8.25 6.13
N LYS A 196 -13.35 -9.03 5.22
CA LYS A 196 -14.66 -8.69 4.65
C LYS A 196 -15.65 -8.56 5.81
N ILE A 197 -16.31 -7.42 5.90
CA ILE A 197 -17.57 -7.30 6.63
C ILE A 197 -18.58 -8.08 5.77
N ILE A 198 -19.07 -9.21 6.29
CA ILE A 198 -20.22 -9.94 5.74
C ILE A 198 -21.44 -9.47 6.51
#